data_AF-A0AAD7UG91-F1
#
_entry.id   AF-A0AAD7UG91-F1
#
_cell.length_a   1.000
_cell.length_b   1.000
_cell.length_c   1.000
_cell.angle_alpha   90.00
_cell.angle_beta   90.00
_cell.angle_gamma   90.00
#
_symmetry.space_group_name_H-M   'P 1'
#
loop_
_entity.id
_entity.type
_entity.pdbx_description
1 polymer ?
#
loop_
_entity_poly.entity_id
_entity_poly.type
_entity_poly.pdbx_seq_one_letter_code
_entity_poly.pdbx_strand_id
1 'polypeptide(L)'
;MQAAEMEERLLDVEESSSERRSGESLARHAREALGNPRVREMLEAFRRGGPGELRQFVGDPEFSKSLEALRGPAREIPRPTKRVLVGVTGSVAATKVPELCSLLEAAGHETRVIATPRGAFFLKDVDYLSDEWTKWVKGDPVLHIELRKWADVLVIAPLSANAMAKLALGLCDDLVTCVARAWDFSKPLVVAPAMNTAMWTHPVTSAHLLTLKKWGVRVVDPVVKTLACGDTGIGALAPPTEILAALLL
;
A
#
# COMPACT_ATOMS: atom_id res chain seq x y z
N MET A 1 -18.60 -4.72 9.58
CA MET A 1 -19.00 -3.96 8.39
C MET A 1 -19.47 -2.59 8.85
N GLN A 2 -18.77 -1.51 8.49
CA GLN A 2 -19.20 -0.14 8.82
C GLN A 2 -20.35 0.27 7.88
N ALA A 3 -21.24 1.18 8.30
CA ALA A 3 -22.40 1.58 7.49
C ALA A 3 -22.03 2.11 6.08
N ALA A 4 -20.85 2.69 5.93
CA ALA A 4 -20.33 3.14 4.63
C ALA A 4 -20.06 1.98 3.65
N GLU A 5 -19.51 0.86 4.15
CA GLU A 5 -19.27 -0.34 3.36
C GLU A 5 -20.58 -1.01 2.92
N MET A 6 -21.65 -0.82 3.70
CA MET A 6 -22.98 -1.32 3.39
C MET A 6 -23.68 -0.49 2.31
N GLU A 7 -23.47 0.82 2.32
CA GLU A 7 -23.97 1.76 1.32
C GLU A 7 -23.35 1.51 -0.06
N GLU A 8 -22.01 1.42 -0.12
CA GLU A 8 -21.27 1.14 -1.36
C GLU A 8 -21.79 -0.15 -2.04
N ARG A 9 -21.99 -1.20 -1.24
CA ARG A 9 -22.47 -2.50 -1.74
C ARG A 9 -23.93 -2.48 -2.23
N LEU A 10 -24.78 -1.61 -1.69
CA LEU A 10 -26.18 -1.50 -2.16
C LEU A 10 -26.27 -0.74 -3.48
N LEU A 11 -25.41 0.27 -3.67
CA LEU A 11 -25.28 0.99 -4.94
C LEU A 11 -24.83 0.04 -6.06
N ASP A 12 -23.87 -0.85 -5.79
CA ASP A 12 -23.43 -1.88 -6.75
C ASP A 12 -24.57 -2.83 -7.17
N VAL A 13 -25.43 -3.23 -6.23
CA VAL A 13 -26.60 -4.09 -6.50
C VAL A 13 -27.63 -3.37 -7.38
N GLU A 14 -27.84 -2.08 -7.14
CA GLU A 14 -28.74 -1.28 -7.98
C GLU A 14 -28.18 -1.07 -9.38
N GLU A 15 -26.91 -0.68 -9.51
CA GLU A 15 -26.25 -0.48 -10.81
C GLU A 15 -26.25 -1.77 -11.64
N SER A 16 -25.87 -2.90 -11.04
CA SER A 16 -25.85 -4.22 -11.71
C SER A 16 -27.26 -4.73 -12.09
N SER A 17 -28.31 -4.31 -11.39
CA SER A 17 -29.70 -4.59 -11.78
C SER A 17 -30.17 -3.75 -12.97
N SER A 18 -29.57 -2.58 -13.17
CA SER A 18 -29.91 -1.62 -14.23
C SER A 18 -29.16 -1.87 -15.55
N GLU A 19 -27.96 -2.46 -15.49
CA GLU A 19 -27.14 -2.78 -16.65
C GLU A 19 -27.72 -3.94 -17.48
N ARG A 20 -28.32 -3.62 -18.64
CA ARG A 20 -28.82 -4.63 -19.60
C ARG A 20 -27.77 -5.19 -20.56
N ARG A 21 -26.51 -4.76 -20.53
CA ARG A 21 -25.50 -5.18 -21.52
C ARG A 21 -24.10 -5.23 -20.92
N SER A 22 -23.61 -6.45 -20.65
CA SER A 22 -22.21 -6.91 -20.82
C SER A 22 -21.66 -7.90 -19.77
N GLY A 23 -22.50 -8.52 -18.92
CA GLY A 23 -22.03 -9.64 -18.08
C GLY A 23 -23.11 -10.58 -17.59
N GLU A 24 -23.25 -11.76 -18.23
CA GLU A 24 -24.18 -12.82 -17.79
C GLU A 24 -23.94 -13.31 -16.35
N SER A 25 -22.71 -13.11 -15.83
CA SER A 25 -22.33 -13.46 -14.46
C SER A 25 -22.81 -12.43 -13.44
N LEU A 26 -22.70 -11.11 -13.70
CA LEU A 26 -23.15 -10.06 -12.77
C LEU A 26 -24.68 -10.02 -12.65
N ALA A 27 -25.39 -10.16 -13.76
CA ALA A 27 -26.85 -10.20 -13.77
C ALA A 27 -27.45 -11.43 -13.07
N ARG A 28 -26.69 -12.53 -12.92
CA ARG A 28 -27.13 -13.73 -12.20
C ARG A 28 -27.06 -13.54 -10.69
N HIS A 29 -25.94 -13.06 -10.17
CA HIS A 29 -25.75 -12.84 -8.73
C HIS A 29 -26.66 -11.72 -8.20
N ALA A 30 -26.88 -10.65 -8.98
CA ALA A 30 -27.86 -9.62 -8.63
C ALA A 30 -29.28 -10.19 -8.51
N ARG A 31 -29.69 -11.10 -9.41
CA ARG A 31 -30.99 -11.79 -9.34
C ARG A 31 -31.11 -12.72 -8.14
N GLU A 32 -30.04 -13.44 -7.78
CA GLU A 32 -30.01 -14.31 -6.60
C GLU A 32 -30.09 -13.51 -5.31
N ALA A 33 -29.36 -12.39 -5.22
CA ALA A 33 -29.39 -11.49 -4.06
C ALA A 33 -30.73 -10.76 -3.92
N LEU A 34 -31.31 -10.29 -5.03
CA LEU A 34 -32.69 -9.81 -5.07
C LEU A 34 -33.69 -10.94 -4.84
N GLY A 35 -33.29 -12.21 -4.83
CA GLY A 35 -34.11 -13.34 -4.38
C GLY A 35 -34.28 -13.37 -2.86
N ASN A 36 -33.38 -12.75 -2.09
CA ASN A 36 -33.46 -12.68 -0.64
C ASN A 36 -34.45 -11.56 -0.21
N PRO A 37 -35.55 -11.90 0.49
CA PRO A 37 -36.52 -10.91 0.97
C PRO A 37 -35.90 -9.83 1.84
N ARG A 38 -34.87 -10.17 2.61
CA ARG A 38 -34.19 -9.26 3.53
C ARG A 38 -33.36 -8.20 2.81
N VAL A 39 -32.72 -8.58 1.70
CA VAL A 39 -31.99 -7.63 0.82
C VAL A 39 -32.97 -6.66 0.16
N ARG A 40 -34.17 -7.11 -0.23
CA ARG A 40 -35.21 -6.23 -0.79
C ARG A 40 -35.70 -5.20 0.22
N GLU A 41 -35.98 -5.63 1.44
CA GLU A 41 -36.43 -4.74 2.52
C GLU A 41 -35.43 -3.62 2.81
N MET A 42 -34.13 -3.93 2.72
CA MET A 42 -33.07 -2.93 2.89
C MET A 42 -32.95 -1.97 1.71
N LEU A 43 -33.06 -2.47 0.46
CA LEU A 43 -33.11 -1.61 -0.71
C LEU A 43 -34.30 -0.65 -0.67
N GLU A 44 -35.44 -1.12 -0.17
CA GLU A 44 -36.62 -0.28 0.07
C GLU A 44 -36.38 0.75 1.18
N ALA A 45 -35.74 0.36 2.28
CA ALA A 45 -35.35 1.28 3.36
C ALA A 45 -34.37 2.36 2.86
N PHE A 46 -33.36 1.95 2.09
CA PHE A 46 -32.42 2.84 1.43
C PHE A 46 -33.11 3.82 0.48
N ARG A 47 -34.04 3.33 -0.36
CA ARG A 47 -34.83 4.20 -1.26
C ARG A 47 -35.71 5.19 -0.51
N ARG A 48 -36.22 4.81 0.66
CA ARG A 48 -37.12 5.65 1.46
C ARG A 48 -36.40 6.78 2.18
N GLY A 49 -35.21 6.55 2.72
CA GLY A 49 -34.55 7.51 3.62
C GLY A 49 -33.04 7.61 3.48
N GLY A 50 -32.47 7.02 2.43
CA GLY A 50 -31.03 7.06 2.14
C GLY A 50 -30.18 6.24 3.11
N PRO A 51 -28.87 6.49 3.16
CA PRO A 51 -27.91 5.68 3.91
C PRO A 51 -28.17 5.61 5.42
N GLY A 52 -28.86 6.62 5.98
CA GLY A 52 -29.19 6.65 7.40
C GLY A 52 -30.10 5.50 7.84
N GLU A 53 -31.01 5.07 6.97
CA GLU A 53 -31.94 3.96 7.22
C GLU A 53 -31.23 2.61 7.29
N LEU A 54 -30.02 2.51 6.75
CA LEU A 54 -29.26 1.26 6.74
C LEU A 54 -28.74 0.87 8.13
N ARG A 55 -28.62 1.83 9.05
CA ARG A 55 -28.08 1.59 10.40
C ARG A 55 -28.82 0.49 11.17
N GLN A 56 -30.12 0.33 10.94
CA GLN A 56 -30.96 -0.69 11.59
C GLN A 56 -30.62 -2.13 11.16
N PHE A 57 -29.86 -2.29 10.08
CA PHE A 57 -29.46 -3.58 9.51
C PHE A 57 -27.99 -3.93 9.79
N VAL A 58 -27.27 -3.07 10.50
CA VAL A 58 -25.88 -3.34 10.91
C VAL A 58 -25.85 -4.55 11.84
N GLY A 59 -25.14 -5.60 11.42
CA GLY A 59 -25.01 -6.85 12.17
C GLY A 59 -26.04 -7.91 11.81
N ASP A 60 -26.90 -7.70 10.81
CA ASP A 60 -27.83 -8.71 10.30
C ASP A 60 -27.03 -9.84 9.59
N PRO A 61 -27.07 -11.10 10.08
CA PRO A 61 -26.27 -12.21 9.52
C PRO A 61 -26.73 -12.63 8.13
N GLU A 62 -28.03 -12.59 7.85
CA GLU A 62 -28.62 -13.00 6.57
C GLU A 62 -28.23 -12.02 5.46
N PHE A 63 -28.12 -10.74 5.81
CA PHE A 63 -27.63 -9.71 4.90
C PHE A 63 -26.14 -9.84 4.62
N SER A 64 -25.34 -10.07 5.66
CA SER A 64 -23.89 -10.26 5.53
C SER A 64 -23.58 -11.42 4.58
N LYS A 65 -24.29 -12.54 4.75
CA LYS A 65 -24.22 -13.71 3.89
C LYS A 65 -24.66 -13.44 2.44
N SER A 66 -25.68 -12.59 2.26
CA SER A 66 -26.19 -12.22 0.93
C SER A 66 -25.25 -11.28 0.17
N LEU A 67 -24.59 -10.35 0.88
CA LEU A 67 -23.52 -9.52 0.32
C LEU A 67 -22.27 -10.32 -0.02
N GLU A 68 -21.96 -11.36 0.76
CA GLU A 68 -20.89 -12.30 0.42
C GLU A 68 -21.24 -13.13 -0.81
N ALA A 69 -22.49 -13.58 -0.96
CA ALA A 69 -22.97 -14.26 -2.16
C ALA A 69 -22.93 -13.37 -3.41
N LEU A 70 -23.18 -12.06 -3.27
CA LEU A 70 -23.05 -11.06 -4.33
C LEU A 70 -21.63 -10.93 -4.89
N ARG A 71 -20.60 -11.22 -4.08
CA ARG A 71 -19.20 -11.10 -4.52
C ARG A 71 -18.80 -12.13 -5.57
N GLY A 72 -19.52 -13.25 -5.72
CA GLY A 72 -18.98 -14.43 -6.42
C GLY A 72 -17.61 -14.84 -5.82
N PRO A 73 -16.88 -15.81 -6.41
CA PRO A 73 -15.46 -15.94 -6.09
C PRO A 73 -14.79 -14.61 -6.40
N ALA A 74 -13.97 -14.09 -5.47
CA ALA A 74 -13.29 -12.80 -5.59
C ALA A 74 -12.75 -12.62 -7.01
N ARG A 75 -13.44 -11.82 -7.83
CA ARG A 75 -12.89 -11.41 -9.12
C ARG A 75 -11.77 -10.45 -8.79
N GLU A 76 -10.55 -10.97 -8.79
CA GLU A 76 -9.37 -10.16 -9.08
C GLU A 76 -9.64 -9.48 -10.42
N ILE A 77 -10.14 -8.24 -10.38
CA ILE A 77 -9.97 -7.35 -11.52
C ILE A 77 -8.46 -7.33 -11.71
N PRO A 78 -7.91 -7.83 -12.85
CA PRO A 78 -6.48 -7.84 -13.05
C PRO A 78 -6.02 -6.38 -13.01
N ARG A 79 -5.46 -5.96 -11.88
CA ARG A 79 -4.83 -4.67 -11.79
C ARG A 79 -3.63 -4.77 -12.73
N PRO A 80 -3.40 -3.80 -13.63
CA PRO A 80 -2.25 -3.86 -14.51
C PRO A 80 -1.00 -4.06 -13.66
N THR A 81 -0.17 -5.04 -14.03
CA THR A 81 1.11 -5.31 -13.38
C THR A 81 1.91 -4.01 -13.29
N LYS A 82 2.13 -3.53 -12.06
CA LYS A 82 2.99 -2.38 -11.80
C LYS A 82 4.41 -2.89 -11.54
N ARG A 83 5.39 -2.12 -11.98
CA ARG A 83 6.79 -2.27 -11.61
C ARG A 83 7.07 -1.52 -10.32
N VAL A 84 7.24 -2.27 -9.24
CA VAL A 84 7.44 -1.75 -7.88
C VAL A 84 8.91 -1.81 -7.54
N LEU A 85 9.50 -0.63 -7.32
CA LEU A 85 10.86 -0.53 -6.81
C LEU A 85 10.84 -0.38 -5.29
N VAL A 86 11.39 -1.36 -4.59
CA VAL A 86 11.44 -1.41 -3.13
C VAL A 86 12.79 -0.90 -2.65
N GLY A 87 12.81 0.29 -2.04
CA GLY A 87 13.95 0.86 -1.35
C GLY A 87 14.05 0.42 0.10
N VAL A 88 15.19 -0.14 0.48
CA VAL A 88 15.45 -0.65 1.83
C VAL A 88 16.55 0.19 2.48
N THR A 89 16.28 0.71 3.67
CA THR A 89 17.24 1.52 4.42
C THR A 89 17.60 0.89 5.78
N GLY A 90 18.61 1.43 6.46
CA GLY A 90 19.16 0.83 7.69
C GLY A 90 18.19 0.86 8.87
N SER A 91 17.42 -0.22 9.03
CA SER A 91 16.53 -0.49 10.16
C SER A 91 16.37 -2.00 10.32
N VAL A 92 16.25 -2.49 11.56
CA VAL A 92 16.02 -3.93 11.84
C VAL A 92 14.76 -4.45 11.16
N ALA A 93 13.78 -3.57 10.92
CA ALA A 93 12.55 -3.90 10.21
C ALA A 93 12.77 -4.32 8.74
N ALA A 94 13.97 -4.15 8.18
CA ALA A 94 14.31 -4.64 6.85
C ALA A 94 14.22 -6.18 6.75
N THR A 95 14.26 -6.89 7.89
CA THR A 95 13.93 -8.33 7.98
C THR A 95 12.52 -8.68 7.51
N LYS A 96 11.61 -7.68 7.38
CA LYS A 96 10.24 -7.83 6.86
C LYS A 96 10.11 -7.62 5.35
N VAL A 97 11.19 -7.25 4.67
CA VAL A 97 11.18 -7.00 3.23
C VAL A 97 10.86 -8.26 2.40
N PRO A 98 11.37 -9.46 2.72
CA PRO A 98 10.99 -10.67 1.99
C PRO A 98 9.47 -10.92 2.01
N GLU A 99 8.83 -10.72 3.17
CA GLU A 99 7.37 -10.82 3.35
C GLU A 99 6.64 -9.80 2.47
N LEU A 100 7.12 -8.55 2.40
CA LEU A 100 6.56 -7.53 1.51
C LEU A 100 6.71 -7.89 0.03
N CYS A 101 7.89 -8.36 -0.40
CA CYS A 101 8.11 -8.79 -1.78
C CYS A 101 7.18 -9.93 -2.18
N SER A 102 7.03 -10.96 -1.33
CA SER A 102 6.10 -12.06 -1.59
C SER A 102 4.64 -11.58 -1.73
N LEU A 103 4.21 -10.60 -0.93
CA LEU A 103 2.88 -10.01 -1.04
C LEU A 103 2.70 -9.20 -2.33
N LEU A 104 3.72 -8.46 -2.76
CA LEU A 104 3.70 -7.70 -4.02
C LEU A 104 3.62 -8.63 -5.23
N GLU A 105 4.41 -9.70 -5.23
CA GLU A 105 4.41 -10.73 -6.28
C GLU A 105 3.08 -11.48 -6.32
N ALA A 106 2.53 -11.86 -5.16
CA ALA A 106 1.20 -12.47 -5.06
C ALA A 106 0.09 -11.54 -5.55
N ALA A 107 0.26 -10.22 -5.42
CA ALA A 107 -0.64 -9.21 -5.98
C ALA A 107 -0.41 -8.93 -7.48
N GLY A 108 0.48 -9.69 -8.14
CA GLY A 108 0.74 -9.59 -9.58
C GLY A 108 1.66 -8.43 -9.98
N HIS A 109 2.48 -7.92 -9.06
CA HIS A 109 3.45 -6.85 -9.33
C HIS A 109 4.85 -7.38 -9.66
N GLU A 110 5.56 -6.71 -10.57
CA GLU A 110 6.98 -6.98 -10.85
C GLU A 110 7.82 -6.18 -9.84
N THR A 111 8.65 -6.86 -9.04
CA THR A 111 9.38 -6.22 -7.95
C THR A 111 10.89 -6.19 -8.20
N ARG A 112 11.54 -5.07 -7.89
CA ARG A 112 13.01 -4.99 -7.76
C ARG A 112 13.36 -4.34 -6.43
N VAL A 113 14.39 -4.86 -5.76
CA VAL A 113 14.84 -4.34 -4.47
C VAL A 113 16.15 -3.58 -4.64
N ILE A 114 16.19 -2.38 -4.08
CA ILE A 114 17.41 -1.59 -3.91
C ILE A 114 17.64 -1.33 -2.43
N ALA A 115 18.90 -1.34 -1.98
CA ALA A 115 19.21 -1.20 -0.57
C ALA A 115 20.35 -0.20 -0.34
N THR A 116 20.26 0.58 0.73
CA THR A 116 21.44 1.29 1.24
C THR A 116 22.40 0.28 1.86
N PRO A 117 23.71 0.59 1.99
CA PRO A 117 24.67 -0.34 2.61
C PRO A 117 24.24 -0.83 4.00
N ARG A 118 23.57 0.03 4.79
CA ARG A 118 23.05 -0.33 6.11
C ARG A 118 21.73 -1.11 6.07
N GLY A 119 20.90 -0.91 5.03
CA GLY A 119 19.71 -1.72 4.81
C GLY A 119 20.05 -3.15 4.40
N ALA A 120 21.02 -3.27 3.49
CA ALA A 120 21.52 -4.56 2.99
C ALA A 120 21.98 -5.52 4.09
N PHE A 121 22.57 -5.00 5.18
CA PHE A 121 23.02 -5.80 6.32
C PHE A 121 21.92 -6.69 6.93
N PHE A 122 20.66 -6.24 6.89
CA PHE A 122 19.53 -6.97 7.49
C PHE A 122 18.74 -7.81 6.48
N LEU A 123 19.00 -7.63 5.19
CA LEU A 123 18.32 -8.37 4.14
C LEU A 123 18.87 -9.79 4.06
N LYS A 124 17.96 -10.74 4.00
CA LYS A 124 18.22 -12.17 3.78
C LYS A 124 17.16 -12.68 2.83
N ASP A 125 17.51 -13.69 2.04
CA ASP A 125 16.56 -14.43 1.20
C ASP A 125 15.81 -13.54 0.19
N VAL A 126 16.44 -12.44 -0.25
CA VAL A 126 15.93 -11.56 -1.30
C VAL A 126 17.09 -10.96 -2.10
N ASP A 127 16.98 -10.98 -3.43
CA ASP A 127 17.95 -10.33 -4.30
C ASP A 127 17.80 -8.82 -4.25
N TYR A 128 18.91 -8.10 -4.14
CA TYR A 128 18.90 -6.64 -4.11
C TYR A 128 20.11 -6.03 -4.84
N LEU A 129 19.94 -4.79 -5.28
CA LEU A 129 21.03 -3.94 -5.78
C LEU A 129 21.37 -2.89 -4.73
N SER A 130 22.64 -2.72 -4.39
CA SER A 130 23.08 -1.71 -3.40
C SER A 130 24.22 -0.84 -3.87
N ASP A 131 24.81 -1.17 -5.01
CA ASP A 131 25.96 -0.47 -5.55
C ASP A 131 25.81 -0.29 -7.05
N GLU A 132 26.19 0.88 -7.50
CA GLU A 132 26.17 1.30 -8.90
C GLU A 132 27.58 1.40 -9.45
N TRP A 133 28.55 1.84 -8.65
CA TRP A 133 29.79 2.40 -9.17
C TRP A 133 30.95 1.41 -9.22
N THR A 134 30.96 0.35 -8.40
CA THR A 134 32.12 -0.58 -8.36
C THR A 134 32.35 -1.29 -9.69
N LYS A 135 31.28 -1.52 -10.47
CA LYS A 135 31.33 -2.22 -11.75
C LYS A 135 31.09 -1.31 -12.96
N TRP A 136 30.74 -0.05 -12.74
CA TRP A 136 30.38 0.86 -13.83
C TRP A 136 31.62 1.30 -14.61
N VAL A 137 31.53 1.25 -15.94
CA VAL A 137 32.55 1.80 -16.83
C VAL A 137 31.96 2.86 -17.76
N LYS A 138 32.83 3.73 -18.28
CA LYS A 138 32.40 4.83 -19.16
C LYS A 138 31.64 4.29 -20.37
N GLY A 139 30.38 4.71 -20.50
CA GLY A 139 29.48 4.29 -21.57
C GLY A 139 28.35 3.40 -21.09
N ASP A 140 28.46 2.83 -19.88
CA ASP A 140 27.37 2.07 -19.26
C ASP A 140 26.20 3.00 -18.90
N PRO A 141 24.96 2.49 -18.96
CA PRO A 141 23.81 3.23 -18.48
C PRO A 141 23.93 3.54 -16.99
N VAL A 142 23.40 4.69 -16.58
CA VAL A 142 23.39 5.12 -15.18
C VAL A 142 22.24 4.40 -14.45
N LEU A 143 22.59 3.47 -13.55
CA LEU A 143 21.67 2.53 -12.94
C LEU A 143 20.52 3.20 -12.19
N HIS A 144 20.79 4.23 -11.36
CA HIS A 144 19.72 4.89 -10.61
C HIS A 144 18.69 5.59 -11.52
N ILE A 145 19.12 6.06 -12.69
CA ILE A 145 18.23 6.64 -13.71
C ILE A 145 17.41 5.54 -14.40
N GLU A 146 18.03 4.41 -14.75
CA GLU A 146 17.34 3.28 -15.37
C GLU A 146 16.28 2.68 -14.43
N LEU A 147 16.59 2.55 -13.14
CA LEU A 147 15.63 2.09 -12.13
C LEU A 147 14.44 3.05 -12.00
N ARG A 148 14.69 4.37 -11.99
CA ARG A 148 13.64 5.40 -11.98
C ARG A 148 12.76 5.36 -13.23
N LYS A 149 13.34 5.05 -14.40
CA LYS A 149 12.56 4.89 -15.65
C LYS A 149 11.72 3.62 -15.59
N TRP A 150 12.31 2.50 -15.15
CA TRP A 150 11.67 1.19 -15.08
C TRP A 150 10.48 1.17 -14.12
N ALA A 151 10.60 1.80 -12.94
CA ALA A 151 9.61 1.72 -11.88
C ALA A 151 8.36 2.59 -12.16
N ASP A 152 7.17 2.05 -11.90
CA ASP A 152 5.91 2.80 -11.88
C ASP A 152 5.65 3.44 -10.52
N VAL A 153 6.19 2.82 -9.47
CA VAL A 153 6.10 3.28 -8.08
C VAL A 153 7.39 2.96 -7.33
N LEU A 154 7.81 3.87 -6.46
CA LEU A 154 8.89 3.64 -5.51
C LEU A 154 8.31 3.59 -4.11
N VAL A 155 8.56 2.47 -3.41
CA VAL A 155 8.22 2.28 -2.01
C VAL A 155 9.52 2.18 -1.20
N ILE A 156 9.72 3.04 -0.20
CA ILE A 156 10.87 2.95 0.70
C ILE A 156 10.41 2.39 2.05
N ALA A 157 10.66 1.11 2.28
CA ALA A 157 10.17 0.36 3.42
C ALA A 157 11.20 -0.70 3.87
N PRO A 158 11.83 -0.55 5.05
CA PRO A 158 11.72 0.56 5.97
C PRO A 158 12.44 1.83 5.48
N LEU A 159 11.91 2.99 5.86
CA LEU A 159 12.59 4.29 5.85
C LEU A 159 13.16 4.62 7.24
N SER A 160 14.48 4.62 7.37
CA SER A 160 15.19 5.00 8.59
C SER A 160 15.22 6.51 8.76
N ALA A 161 15.43 7.01 9.98
CA ALA A 161 15.53 8.45 10.22
C ALA A 161 16.66 9.12 9.43
N ASN A 162 17.80 8.42 9.26
CA ASN A 162 18.92 8.91 8.47
C ASN A 162 18.55 9.08 7.00
N ALA A 163 17.95 8.05 6.39
CA ALA A 163 17.50 8.14 5.00
C ALA A 163 16.39 9.21 4.86
N MET A 164 15.47 9.31 5.81
CA MET A 164 14.43 10.34 5.81
C MET A 164 15.02 11.75 5.81
N ALA A 165 16.04 12.00 6.63
CA ALA A 165 16.75 13.28 6.65
C ALA A 165 17.42 13.55 5.29
N LYS A 166 18.12 12.56 4.72
CA LYS A 166 18.75 12.68 3.40
C LYS A 166 17.73 13.03 2.32
N LEU A 167 16.60 12.34 2.27
CA LEU A 167 15.53 12.61 1.32
C LEU A 167 14.99 14.04 1.48
N ALA A 168 14.65 14.44 2.71
CA ALA A 168 14.09 15.76 2.99
C ALA A 168 15.06 16.91 2.69
N LEU A 169 16.37 16.67 2.80
CA LEU A 169 17.42 17.64 2.52
C LEU A 169 17.99 17.55 1.09
N GLY A 170 17.54 16.56 0.30
CA GLY A 170 17.98 16.37 -1.09
C GLY A 170 19.39 15.78 -1.24
N LEU A 171 19.88 15.06 -0.25
CA LEU A 171 21.16 14.32 -0.30
C LEU A 171 20.98 13.00 -1.07
N CYS A 172 21.96 12.64 -1.89
CA CYS A 172 21.95 11.47 -2.76
C CYS A 172 23.35 10.83 -2.86
N ASP A 173 23.71 10.03 -1.87
CA ASP A 173 25.04 9.44 -1.70
C ASP A 173 25.04 7.90 -1.69
N ASP A 174 23.88 7.29 -1.91
CA ASP A 174 23.70 5.85 -2.12
C ASP A 174 22.63 5.58 -3.19
N LEU A 175 22.55 4.34 -3.69
CA LEU A 175 21.65 4.00 -4.79
C LEU A 175 20.18 4.37 -4.50
N VAL A 176 19.70 4.14 -3.28
CA VAL A 176 18.31 4.45 -2.87
C VAL A 176 18.05 5.95 -2.92
N THR A 177 18.94 6.74 -2.32
CA THR A 177 18.80 8.20 -2.27
C THR A 177 19.03 8.85 -3.62
N CYS A 178 19.90 8.32 -4.48
CA CYS A 178 20.06 8.74 -5.88
C CYS A 178 18.78 8.53 -6.70
N VAL A 179 18.17 7.34 -6.63
CA VAL A 179 16.89 7.06 -7.30
C VAL A 179 15.81 8.03 -6.81
N ALA A 180 15.69 8.18 -5.48
CA ALA A 180 14.68 9.06 -4.89
C ALA A 180 14.88 10.53 -5.24
N ARG A 181 16.13 10.99 -5.35
CA ARG A 181 16.45 12.38 -5.73
C ARG A 181 16.08 12.68 -7.19
N ALA A 182 16.21 11.68 -8.07
CA ALA A 182 15.84 11.76 -9.47
C ALA A 182 14.37 11.38 -9.75
N TRP A 183 13.58 11.14 -8.71
CA TRP A 183 12.24 10.58 -8.82
C TRP A 183 11.28 11.50 -9.59
N ASP A 184 10.40 10.88 -10.37
CA ASP A 184 9.28 11.56 -11.03
C ASP A 184 8.11 11.70 -10.06
N PHE A 185 7.76 12.91 -9.62
CA PHE A 185 6.61 13.07 -8.73
C PHE A 185 5.25 12.96 -9.43
N SER A 186 5.23 12.76 -10.77
CA SER A 186 4.01 12.25 -11.43
C SER A 186 3.76 10.77 -11.13
N LYS A 187 4.79 10.04 -10.65
CA LYS A 187 4.70 8.66 -10.18
C LYS A 187 4.61 8.62 -8.65
N PRO A 188 3.84 7.69 -8.06
CA PRO A 188 3.74 7.59 -6.60
C PRO A 188 5.09 7.30 -5.93
N LEU A 189 5.38 8.03 -4.86
CA LEU A 189 6.42 7.72 -3.89
C LEU A 189 5.76 7.40 -2.55
N VAL A 190 5.97 6.19 -2.04
CA VAL A 190 5.45 5.75 -0.74
C VAL A 190 6.62 5.49 0.20
N VAL A 191 6.51 5.92 1.46
CA VAL A 191 7.53 5.64 2.48
C VAL A 191 6.88 5.05 3.73
N ALA A 192 7.54 4.06 4.33
CA ALA A 192 7.10 3.44 5.58
C ALA A 192 8.21 3.60 6.64
N PRO A 193 8.15 4.65 7.49
CA PRO A 193 9.15 4.90 8.50
C PRO A 193 9.27 3.76 9.52
N ALA A 194 10.50 3.45 9.94
CA ALA A 194 10.74 2.51 11.03
C ALA A 194 11.99 2.89 11.83
N MET A 195 11.78 3.30 13.09
CA MET A 195 12.83 3.78 14.00
C MET A 195 12.38 3.67 15.46
N ASN A 196 13.31 3.83 16.39
CA ASN A 196 12.96 3.87 17.82
C ASN A 196 12.03 5.05 18.14
N THR A 197 11.18 4.92 19.18
CA THR A 197 10.23 5.96 19.61
C THR A 197 10.88 7.31 19.93
N ALA A 198 12.07 7.33 20.52
CA ALA A 198 12.80 8.58 20.78
C ALA A 198 13.20 9.29 19.48
N MET A 199 13.54 8.52 18.44
CA MET A 199 13.82 9.08 17.11
C MET A 199 12.53 9.55 16.43
N TRP A 200 11.44 8.79 16.56
CA TRP A 200 10.14 9.15 15.98
C TRP A 200 9.58 10.47 16.55
N THR A 201 9.65 10.62 17.87
CA THR A 201 9.16 11.80 18.60
C THR A 201 10.12 12.99 18.53
N HIS A 202 11.31 12.82 17.95
CA HIS A 202 12.26 13.90 17.78
C HIS A 202 11.69 14.99 16.82
N PRO A 203 11.80 16.28 17.15
CA PRO A 203 11.18 17.34 16.36
C PRO A 203 11.62 17.36 14.89
N VAL A 204 12.89 17.03 14.61
CA VAL A 204 13.41 16.95 13.22
C VAL A 204 12.70 15.89 12.38
N THR A 205 12.22 14.80 12.98
CA THR A 205 11.50 13.74 12.26
C THR A 205 10.18 14.29 11.72
N SER A 206 9.44 15.02 12.55
CA SER A 206 8.21 15.70 12.12
C SER A 206 8.48 16.72 11.00
N ALA A 207 9.57 17.50 11.11
CA ALA A 207 9.95 18.47 10.09
C ALA A 207 10.29 17.80 8.74
N HIS A 208 11.08 16.72 8.76
CA HIS A 208 11.41 15.96 7.55
C HIS A 208 10.16 15.33 6.92
N LEU A 209 9.29 14.72 7.72
CA LEU A 209 8.04 14.13 7.24
C LEU A 209 7.13 15.18 6.60
N LEU A 210 7.02 16.38 7.20
CA LEU A 210 6.25 17.48 6.62
C LEU A 210 6.83 17.92 5.28
N THR A 211 8.15 18.00 5.13
CA THR A 211 8.80 18.28 3.85
C THR A 211 8.46 17.24 2.80
N LEU A 212 8.58 15.94 3.12
CA LEU A 212 8.23 14.87 2.19
C LEU A 212 6.74 14.91 1.80
N LYS A 213 5.84 15.09 2.77
CA LYS A 213 4.39 15.22 2.52
C LYS A 213 4.07 16.39 1.59
N LYS A 214 4.77 17.53 1.71
CA LYS A 214 4.62 18.68 0.80
C LYS A 214 4.97 18.36 -0.65
N TRP A 215 5.83 17.37 -0.90
CA TRP A 215 6.16 16.90 -2.24
C TRP A 215 5.17 15.87 -2.80
N GLY A 216 4.12 15.53 -2.04
CA GLY A 216 3.15 14.50 -2.43
C GLY A 216 3.58 13.07 -2.06
N VAL A 217 4.63 12.92 -1.25
CA VAL A 217 5.04 11.60 -0.73
C VAL A 217 3.96 11.06 0.20
N ARG A 218 3.53 9.82 -0.06
CA ARG A 218 2.59 9.12 0.82
C ARG A 218 3.38 8.45 1.95
N VAL A 219 2.95 8.70 3.19
CA VAL A 219 3.58 8.13 4.38
C VAL A 219 2.65 7.07 4.96
N VAL A 220 3.15 5.85 5.10
CA VAL A 220 2.51 4.79 5.88
C VAL A 220 3.01 4.92 7.31
N ASP A 221 2.17 5.39 8.21
CA ASP A 221 2.58 5.71 9.58
C ASP A 221 3.05 4.45 10.33
N PRO A 222 4.07 4.57 11.20
CA PRO A 222 4.53 3.45 12.00
C PRO A 222 3.49 3.06 13.05
N VAL A 223 3.56 1.81 13.50
CA VAL A 223 2.67 1.26 14.52
C VAL A 223 3.31 1.26 15.91
N VAL A 224 2.47 1.15 16.94
CA VAL A 224 2.90 0.93 18.32
C VAL A 224 3.16 -0.56 18.52
N LYS A 225 4.38 -0.94 18.90
CA LYS A 225 4.75 -2.30 19.30
C LYS A 225 5.85 -2.24 20.37
N THR A 226 6.11 -3.37 21.02
CA THR A 226 7.36 -3.57 21.75
C THR A 226 8.51 -3.56 20.73
N LEU A 227 9.41 -2.61 20.87
CA LEU A 227 10.53 -2.38 19.98
C LEU A 227 11.70 -3.30 20.32
N ALA A 228 12.69 -3.39 19.44
CA ALA A 228 13.87 -4.23 19.64
C ALA A 228 14.69 -3.89 20.91
N CYS A 229 14.51 -2.69 21.48
CA CYS A 229 15.12 -2.27 22.74
C CYS A 229 14.34 -2.69 24.00
N GLY A 230 13.14 -3.26 23.86
CA GLY A 230 12.26 -3.66 24.96
C GLY A 230 11.16 -2.65 25.33
N ASP A 231 11.27 -1.40 24.85
CA ASP A 231 10.26 -0.37 25.11
C ASP A 231 9.01 -0.57 24.24
N THR A 232 7.82 -0.31 24.80
CA THR A 232 6.58 -0.23 24.01
C THR A 232 6.36 1.21 23.58
N GLY A 233 6.32 1.44 22.27
CA GLY A 233 6.12 2.78 21.73
C GLY A 233 5.91 2.80 20.22
N ILE A 234 5.54 3.96 19.71
CA ILE A 234 5.37 4.21 18.27
C ILE A 234 6.74 4.19 17.56
N GLY A 235 6.78 3.70 16.32
CA GLY A 235 8.00 3.70 15.50
C GLY A 235 8.32 2.36 14.84
N ALA A 236 7.59 1.30 15.18
CA ALA A 236 7.71 0.03 14.48
C ALA A 236 7.16 0.16 13.05
N LEU A 237 7.79 -0.54 12.10
CA LEU A 237 7.33 -0.58 10.72
C LEU A 237 5.87 -1.07 10.66
N ALA A 238 5.05 -0.42 9.84
CA ALA A 238 3.71 -0.87 9.53
C ALA A 238 3.73 -2.32 8.97
N PRO A 239 2.69 -3.12 9.20
CA PRO A 239 2.56 -4.44 8.59
C PRO A 239 2.78 -4.39 7.06
N PRO A 240 3.48 -5.37 6.46
CA PRO A 240 3.65 -5.44 5.01
C PRO A 240 2.34 -5.36 4.21
N THR A 241 1.24 -5.87 4.77
CA THR A 241 -0.11 -5.77 4.20
C THR A 241 -0.63 -4.33 4.11
N GLU A 242 -0.36 -3.49 5.11
CA GLU A 242 -0.72 -2.07 5.09
C GLU A 242 0.13 -1.29 4.07
N ILE A 243 1.41 -1.66 3.96
CA ILE A 243 2.32 -1.07 2.96
C ILE A 243 1.84 -1.41 1.55
N LEU A 244 1.46 -2.67 1.28
CA LEU A 244 0.85 -3.08 0.01
C LEU A 244 -0.43 -2.28 -0.28
N ALA A 245 -1.34 -2.17 0.70
CA ALA A 245 -2.59 -1.43 0.55
C ALA A 245 -2.37 0.03 0.14
N ALA A 246 -1.31 0.67 0.63
CA ALA A 246 -0.96 2.05 0.26
C ALA A 246 -0.55 2.22 -1.22
N LEU A 247 -0.18 1.14 -1.93
CA LEU A 247 0.16 1.14 -3.36
C LEU A 247 -1.04 0.92 -4.29
N LEU A 248 -2.17 0.50 -3.70
CA LEU A 248 -3.37 0.03 -4.39
C LEU A 248 -4.45 1.12 -4.58
N LEU A 249 -4.17 2.37 -4.21
CA LEU A 249 -5.05 3.54 -4.32
C LEU A 249 -4.45 4.62 -5.23
#